data_AF-A0A7S2GZS8-F1
#
_entry.id   AF-A0A7S2GZS8-F1
#
_cell.length_a   1.000
_cell.length_b   1.000
_cell.length_c   1.000
_cell.angle_alpha   90.00
_cell.angle_beta   90.00
_cell.angle_gamma   90.00
#
_symmetry.space_group_name_H-M   'P 1'
#
loop_
_entity.id
_entity.type
_entity.pdbx_description
1 polymer ?
#
loop_
_entity_poly.entity_id
_entity_poly.type
_entity_poly.pdbx_seq_one_letter_code
_entity_poly.pdbx_strand_id
1 'polypeptide(L)'
;MDTKIALESGNLASWDVVAPLDMTMEDASPAKTRAILIQFPACAEFSHTFDYIGEYLIRATLAESGEVQTFTVTSKIIRFELRTLSEAHRTIYFDALHTFYNTGQEEGELKFGPAYMSLQSLLRQHLYGAASKDCDHWHDDAGILNHHIGITWQMEKSLRMINPETAAHYWDYTIESFDGVAWYDSVIFDDNWYGRNSPSNHDHVIDTGMWAYTRVMEKAWLFSNITNPYGLLRSPWNTNPTPFLMRHNKTLGVLGDAYSAFPQCSDFAELLSVGNSSYAEISQKVNGQLHGSVHIMVGGHWGLSSKWDEATKALGCVADKFLLFSKSLWRQGYIRVPALCSSDTPAEECRSTCPDAILANLTASEVLSKSQFDPDFFGAHASANCNEMEMKDILSEYGLDTADLLQELCSIGYPGEMFSSAAPQDPLFWPLHGNTERYVQLLRLLNDRGDFKFDLSWGYDHVVSTSDTHIVCDWSGVDTDGTGMPNCTNAVCDGHKADDLLPFSGLLPDQGSKLFTNEEFVSISAPSNIDLPYAYDSLQTWNGCQNASMLTQAGVQIR
;
A
#
# COMPACT_ATOMS: atom_id res chain seq x y z
N MET A 1 -24.21 -12.54 4.18
CA MET A 1 -24.64 -11.13 4.08
C MET A 1 -26.11 -11.10 3.78
N ASP A 2 -26.88 -10.35 4.57
CA ASP A 2 -28.34 -10.32 4.46
C ASP A 2 -28.76 -9.15 3.58
N THR A 3 -29.35 -9.44 2.42
CA THR A 3 -30.00 -8.42 1.59
C THR A 3 -31.47 -8.37 1.94
N LYS A 4 -32.02 -7.17 2.16
CA LYS A 4 -33.47 -6.95 2.30
C LYS A 4 -34.00 -6.34 1.01
N ILE A 5 -35.02 -6.95 0.43
CA ILE A 5 -35.70 -6.49 -0.77
C ILE A 5 -37.16 -6.22 -0.40
N ALA A 6 -37.63 -5.01 -0.70
CA ALA A 6 -39.00 -4.56 -0.42
C ALA A 6 -39.70 -4.14 -1.72
N LEU A 7 -41.00 -4.37 -1.80
CA LEU A 7 -41.84 -3.81 -2.87
C LEU A 7 -42.35 -2.42 -2.45
N GLU A 8 -42.39 -1.46 -3.39
CA GLU A 8 -42.92 -0.11 -3.14
C GLU A 8 -44.44 -0.08 -2.86
N SER A 9 -45.12 -1.23 -2.96
CA SER A 9 -46.54 -1.35 -2.66
C SER A 9 -46.83 -2.71 -2.05
N GLY A 10 -47.80 -2.78 -1.12
CA GLY A 10 -48.19 -3.96 -0.35
C GLY A 10 -48.79 -5.13 -1.13
N ASN A 11 -48.32 -5.34 -2.36
CA ASN A 11 -48.65 -6.47 -3.21
C ASN A 11 -47.89 -7.71 -2.74
N LEU A 12 -48.57 -8.85 -2.83
CA LEU A 12 -48.03 -10.16 -2.45
C LEU A 12 -47.12 -10.69 -3.57
N ALA A 13 -45.92 -11.20 -3.24
CA ALA A 13 -45.02 -11.83 -4.22
C ALA A 13 -44.31 -13.08 -3.64
N SER A 14 -43.98 -14.04 -4.51
CA SER A 14 -43.04 -15.14 -4.22
C SER A 14 -41.71 -14.92 -4.91
N TRP A 15 -40.59 -15.37 -4.33
CA TRP A 15 -39.25 -15.08 -4.86
C TRP A 15 -38.48 -16.38 -5.14
N ASP A 16 -37.76 -16.43 -6.25
CA ASP A 16 -36.83 -17.48 -6.62
C ASP A 16 -35.43 -16.89 -6.78
N VAL A 17 -34.44 -17.49 -6.12
CA VAL A 17 -33.02 -17.17 -6.35
C VAL A 17 -32.46 -18.22 -7.31
N VAL A 18 -32.00 -17.76 -8.47
CA VAL A 18 -31.29 -18.59 -9.46
C VAL A 18 -29.79 -18.44 -9.20
N ALA A 19 -29.11 -19.57 -8.99
CA ALA A 19 -27.67 -19.65 -8.75
C ALA A 19 -26.84 -18.93 -9.85
N PRO A 20 -25.55 -18.61 -9.58
CA PRO A 20 -24.74 -17.79 -10.45
C PRO A 20 -24.64 -18.28 -11.89
N LEU A 21 -24.62 -17.35 -12.84
CA LEU A 21 -24.55 -17.61 -14.28
C LEU A 21 -23.27 -18.34 -14.71
N ASP A 22 -22.18 -18.22 -13.94
CA ASP A 22 -20.87 -18.82 -14.26
C ASP A 22 -20.34 -19.77 -13.17
N MET A 23 -21.04 -20.89 -12.98
CA MET A 23 -20.42 -22.06 -12.35
C MET A 23 -19.70 -22.92 -13.41
N THR A 24 -18.45 -22.58 -13.73
CA THR A 24 -17.47 -23.59 -14.16
C THR A 24 -16.40 -23.72 -13.09
N MET A 25 -16.55 -24.73 -12.23
CA MET A 25 -15.44 -25.22 -11.43
C MET A 25 -15.48 -26.74 -11.38
N GLU A 26 -14.35 -27.35 -11.75
CA GLU A 26 -14.01 -28.77 -11.68
C GLU A 26 -14.06 -29.37 -10.25
N ASP A 27 -14.55 -28.65 -9.23
CA ASP A 27 -14.63 -29.13 -7.84
C ASP A 27 -16.04 -29.19 -7.23
N ALA A 28 -17.09 -29.21 -8.05
CA ALA A 28 -18.42 -29.61 -7.59
C ALA A 28 -18.88 -30.89 -8.30
N SER A 29 -18.99 -31.97 -7.52
CA SER A 29 -19.70 -33.20 -7.86
C SER A 29 -20.94 -32.95 -8.76
N PRO A 30 -21.21 -33.79 -9.78
CA PRO A 30 -22.19 -33.53 -10.82
C PRO A 30 -23.62 -33.72 -10.29
N ALA A 31 -24.24 -32.65 -9.81
CA ALA A 31 -25.67 -32.39 -9.91
C ALA A 31 -26.05 -31.13 -9.12
N LYS A 32 -26.73 -30.21 -9.83
CA LYS A 32 -27.76 -29.26 -9.36
C LYS A 32 -27.41 -27.81 -9.64
N THR A 33 -27.92 -27.31 -10.76
CA THR A 33 -28.60 -26.01 -10.79
C THR A 33 -29.60 -26.00 -9.63
N ARG A 34 -29.30 -25.30 -8.54
CA ARG A 34 -30.24 -25.14 -7.42
C ARG A 34 -31.06 -23.89 -7.70
N ALA A 35 -32.19 -24.03 -8.38
CA ALA A 35 -33.28 -23.08 -8.21
C ALA A 35 -33.83 -23.32 -6.80
N ILE A 36 -33.58 -22.38 -5.87
CA ILE A 36 -34.21 -22.45 -4.55
C ILE A 36 -35.57 -21.78 -4.68
N LEU A 37 -36.60 -22.60 -4.81
CA LEU A 37 -37.99 -22.15 -4.87
C LEU A 37 -38.44 -21.85 -3.44
N ILE A 38 -38.62 -20.58 -3.08
CA ILE A 38 -39.08 -20.19 -1.75
C ILE A 38 -40.48 -19.58 -1.85
N GLN A 39 -41.50 -20.43 -1.68
CA GLN A 39 -42.89 -19.99 -1.58
C GLN A 39 -43.19 -19.54 -0.15
N PHE A 40 -43.37 -18.25 0.06
CA PHE A 40 -43.85 -17.70 1.33
C PHE A 40 -45.31 -17.24 1.21
N PRO A 41 -46.11 -17.43 2.27
CA PRO A 41 -47.38 -16.72 2.40
C PRO A 41 -47.09 -15.28 2.86
N ALA A 42 -47.46 -14.31 2.03
CA ALA A 42 -47.69 -12.91 2.38
C ALA A 42 -46.64 -12.17 3.26
N CYS A 43 -45.55 -11.69 2.65
CA CYS A 43 -44.71 -10.64 3.24
C CYS A 43 -44.27 -9.62 2.18
N ALA A 44 -44.25 -8.34 2.55
CA ALA A 44 -43.79 -7.20 1.74
C ALA A 44 -42.25 -7.04 1.72
N GLU A 45 -41.54 -7.83 2.55
CA GLU A 45 -40.08 -7.84 2.66
C GLU A 45 -39.55 -9.28 2.59
N PHE A 46 -38.50 -9.48 1.80
CA PHE A 46 -37.75 -10.72 1.68
C PHE A 46 -36.31 -10.49 2.14
N SER A 47 -35.77 -11.43 2.93
CA SER A 47 -34.36 -11.43 3.31
C SER A 47 -33.72 -12.77 2.97
N HIS A 48 -32.53 -12.70 2.37
CA HIS A 48 -31.75 -13.87 1.97
C HIS A 48 -30.27 -13.64 2.24
N THR A 49 -29.61 -14.72 2.67
CA THR A 49 -28.17 -14.78 2.86
C THR A 49 -27.58 -15.55 1.69
N PHE A 50 -26.72 -14.90 0.90
CA PHE A 50 -26.01 -15.55 -0.20
C PHE A 50 -24.80 -16.33 0.31
N ASP A 51 -24.69 -17.58 -0.12
CA ASP A 51 -23.59 -18.48 0.26
C ASP A 51 -22.27 -18.16 -0.48
N TYR A 52 -22.36 -17.57 -1.67
CA TYR A 52 -21.21 -17.27 -2.52
C TYR A 52 -21.23 -15.83 -3.05
N ILE A 53 -20.06 -15.35 -3.46
CA ILE A 53 -19.90 -14.10 -4.20
C ILE A 53 -20.32 -14.34 -5.65
N GLY A 54 -20.83 -13.29 -6.29
CA GLY A 54 -21.17 -13.32 -7.71
C GLY A 54 -22.57 -12.81 -7.97
N GLU A 55 -22.95 -12.92 -9.23
CA GLU A 55 -24.24 -12.48 -9.72
C GLU A 55 -25.32 -13.53 -9.46
N TYR A 56 -26.50 -13.10 -9.01
CA TYR A 56 -27.68 -13.92 -8.82
C TYR A 56 -28.87 -13.31 -9.55
N LEU A 57 -29.58 -14.13 -10.31
CA LEU A 57 -30.84 -13.71 -10.92
C LEU A 57 -31.98 -14.01 -9.94
N ILE A 58 -32.67 -12.95 -9.51
CA ILE A 58 -33.84 -13.04 -8.65
C ILE A 58 -35.10 -12.95 -9.52
N ARG A 59 -36.04 -13.89 -9.33
CA ARG A 59 -37.35 -13.87 -9.98
C ARG A 59 -38.43 -13.66 -8.92
N ALA A 60 -39.18 -12.57 -9.02
CA ALA A 60 -40.32 -12.27 -8.17
C ALA A 60 -41.62 -12.55 -8.95
N THR A 61 -42.50 -13.38 -8.42
CA THR A 61 -43.83 -13.64 -9.01
C THR A 61 -44.90 -12.95 -8.18
N LEU A 62 -45.62 -12.00 -8.75
CA LEU A 62 -46.73 -11.30 -8.10
C LEU A 62 -47.91 -12.25 -7.93
N ALA A 63 -48.40 -12.42 -6.70
CA ALA A 63 -49.41 -13.43 -6.36
C ALA A 63 -50.79 -13.14 -6.96
N GLU A 64 -51.12 -11.86 -7.21
CA GLU A 64 -52.42 -11.46 -7.75
C GLU A 64 -52.51 -11.57 -9.27
N SER A 65 -51.43 -11.22 -9.99
CA SER A 65 -51.38 -11.23 -11.45
C SER A 65 -50.71 -12.46 -12.05
N GLY A 66 -49.91 -13.19 -11.26
CA GLY A 66 -48.99 -14.22 -11.75
C GLY A 66 -47.83 -13.66 -12.57
N GLU A 67 -47.67 -12.34 -12.61
CA GLU A 67 -46.61 -11.68 -13.36
C GLU A 67 -45.25 -11.94 -12.73
N VAL A 68 -44.26 -12.29 -13.56
CA VAL A 68 -42.89 -12.55 -13.12
C VAL A 68 -42.04 -11.33 -13.45
N GLN A 69 -41.47 -10.71 -12.43
CA GLN A 69 -40.39 -9.74 -12.56
C GLN A 69 -39.06 -10.41 -12.30
N THR A 70 -38.04 -10.03 -13.06
CA THR A 70 -36.69 -10.55 -12.88
C THR A 70 -35.71 -9.41 -12.73
N PHE A 71 -34.80 -9.51 -11.77
CA PHE A 71 -33.74 -8.55 -11.58
C PHE A 71 -32.51 -9.27 -11.06
N THR A 72 -31.36 -8.63 -11.24
CA THR A 72 -30.07 -9.18 -10.89
C THR A 72 -29.57 -8.53 -9.62
N VAL A 73 -28.95 -9.32 -8.74
CA VAL A 73 -28.25 -8.84 -7.55
C VAL A 73 -26.84 -9.42 -7.51
N THR A 74 -25.87 -8.64 -7.05
CA THR A 74 -24.48 -9.09 -6.91
C THR A 74 -24.12 -9.21 -5.43
N SER A 75 -23.67 -10.39 -5.02
CA SER A 75 -23.10 -10.63 -3.69
C SER A 75 -21.60 -10.32 -3.74
N LYS A 76 -21.10 -9.44 -2.86
CA LYS A 76 -19.70 -9.00 -2.79
C LYS A 76 -19.20 -9.09 -1.36
N ILE A 77 -17.89 -9.24 -1.15
CA ILE A 77 -17.22 -9.10 0.15
C ILE A 77 -17.31 -7.66 0.60
N ILE A 78 -17.53 -7.40 1.89
CA ILE A 78 -17.56 -6.04 2.43
C ILE A 78 -16.31 -5.81 3.26
N ARG A 79 -15.55 -4.78 2.87
CA ARG A 79 -14.41 -4.25 3.63
C ARG A 79 -14.92 -3.14 4.55
N PHE A 80 -14.74 -3.32 5.86
CA PHE A 80 -15.18 -2.40 6.89
C PHE A 80 -14.01 -1.60 7.45
N GLU A 81 -14.33 -0.45 8.05
CA GLU A 81 -13.39 0.27 8.89
C GLU A 81 -13.10 -0.56 10.15
N LEU A 82 -11.83 -0.79 10.47
CA LEU A 82 -11.43 -1.75 11.51
C LEU A 82 -12.07 -1.52 12.90
N ARG A 83 -12.32 -0.27 13.30
CA ARG A 83 -12.92 0.10 14.61
C ARG A 83 -14.42 -0.11 14.65
N THR A 84 -15.07 -0.26 13.50
CA THR A 84 -16.50 -0.59 13.39
C THR A 84 -16.78 -2.09 13.48
N LEU A 85 -15.76 -2.94 13.35
CA LEU A 85 -15.90 -4.37 13.53
C LEU A 85 -16.32 -4.68 14.96
N SER A 86 -17.21 -5.67 15.12
CA SER A 86 -17.47 -6.26 16.42
C SER A 86 -16.19 -6.90 16.97
N GLU A 87 -16.07 -7.05 18.29
CA GLU A 87 -14.92 -7.72 18.90
C GLU A 87 -14.69 -9.11 18.30
N ALA A 88 -15.76 -9.88 18.09
CA ALA A 88 -15.68 -11.21 17.47
C ALA A 88 -15.13 -11.17 16.04
N HIS A 89 -15.63 -10.27 15.19
CA HIS A 89 -15.13 -10.15 13.81
C HIS A 89 -13.71 -9.60 13.74
N ARG A 90 -13.34 -8.69 14.66
CA ARG A 90 -11.97 -8.18 14.76
C ARG A 90 -10.99 -9.27 15.18
N THR A 91 -11.38 -10.13 16.13
CA THR A 91 -10.58 -11.32 16.49
C THR A 91 -10.42 -12.26 15.30
N ILE A 92 -11.50 -12.56 14.56
CA ILE A 92 -11.44 -13.39 13.35
C ILE A 92 -10.46 -12.82 12.32
N TYR A 93 -10.53 -11.51 12.07
CA TYR A 93 -9.62 -10.82 11.15
C TYR A 93 -8.16 -10.91 11.61
N PHE A 94 -7.87 -10.58 12.87
CA PHE A 94 -6.50 -10.61 13.39
C PHE A 94 -5.93 -12.03 13.48
N ASP A 95 -6.73 -13.03 13.86
CA ASP A 95 -6.30 -14.43 13.88
C ASP A 95 -5.95 -14.94 12.47
N ALA A 96 -6.77 -14.58 11.47
CA ALA A 96 -6.50 -14.92 10.07
C ALA A 96 -5.25 -14.21 9.56
N LEU A 97 -5.08 -12.92 9.85
CA LEU A 97 -3.91 -12.16 9.44
C LEU A 97 -2.64 -12.69 10.13
N HIS A 98 -2.70 -12.97 11.43
CA HIS A 98 -1.58 -13.55 12.17
C HIS A 98 -1.21 -14.94 11.62
N THR A 99 -2.19 -15.76 11.23
CA THR A 99 -1.95 -17.03 10.54
C THR A 99 -1.26 -16.81 9.19
N PHE A 100 -1.69 -15.81 8.41
CA PHE A 100 -1.05 -15.45 7.15
C PHE A 100 0.42 -15.01 7.31
N TYR A 101 0.75 -14.28 8.37
CA TYR A 101 2.13 -13.87 8.68
C TYR A 101 3.04 -15.03 9.14
N ASN A 102 2.45 -16.08 9.72
CA ASN A 102 3.20 -17.20 10.31
C ASN A 102 3.15 -18.50 9.49
N THR A 103 2.45 -18.52 8.37
CA THR A 103 2.33 -19.72 7.51
C THR A 103 3.15 -19.53 6.23
N GLY A 104 4.14 -20.40 6.01
CA GLY A 104 4.93 -20.39 4.78
C GLY A 104 4.15 -20.89 3.56
N GLN A 105 4.69 -20.67 2.36
CA GLN A 105 4.02 -21.02 1.09
C GLN A 105 3.58 -22.49 1.02
N GLU A 106 4.52 -23.43 1.19
CA GLU A 106 4.25 -24.87 1.08
C GLU A 106 3.24 -25.35 2.15
N GLU A 107 3.41 -24.89 3.39
CA GLU A 107 2.50 -25.22 4.48
C GLU A 107 1.09 -24.67 4.23
N GLY A 108 0.98 -23.45 3.73
CA GLY A 108 -0.30 -22.80 3.47
C GLY A 108 -1.02 -23.39 2.27
N GLU A 109 -0.31 -23.79 1.21
CA GLU A 109 -0.89 -24.53 0.09
C GLU A 109 -1.49 -25.87 0.55
N LEU A 110 -0.78 -26.58 1.44
CA LEU A 110 -1.24 -27.84 2.01
C LEU A 110 -2.46 -27.67 2.94
N LYS A 111 -2.52 -26.60 3.71
CA LYS A 111 -3.61 -26.36 4.69
C LYS A 111 -4.84 -25.70 4.08
N PHE A 112 -4.64 -24.70 3.23
CA PHE A 112 -5.68 -23.78 2.76
C PHE A 112 -6.00 -23.95 1.28
N GLY A 113 -5.13 -24.64 0.52
CA GLY A 113 -5.33 -24.96 -0.89
C GLY A 113 -4.31 -24.29 -1.81
N PRO A 114 -4.20 -24.76 -3.07
CA PRO A 114 -3.10 -24.40 -3.98
C PRO A 114 -3.09 -22.92 -4.43
N ALA A 115 -4.16 -22.19 -4.21
CA ALA A 115 -4.24 -20.75 -4.52
C ALA A 115 -3.73 -19.85 -3.39
N TYR A 116 -3.33 -20.42 -2.25
CA TYR A 116 -2.80 -19.65 -1.12
C TYR A 116 -1.48 -18.99 -1.50
N MET A 117 -1.31 -17.72 -1.16
CA MET A 117 -0.03 -17.03 -1.23
C MET A 117 0.39 -16.65 0.18
N SER A 118 1.61 -17.00 0.56
CA SER A 118 2.19 -16.58 1.85
C SER A 118 2.56 -15.10 1.86
N LEU A 119 2.70 -14.53 3.06
CA LEU A 119 3.30 -13.20 3.25
C LEU A 119 4.61 -13.07 2.48
N GLN A 120 5.51 -14.05 2.57
CA GLN A 120 6.84 -13.96 1.98
C GLN A 120 6.77 -13.95 0.44
N SER A 121 5.82 -14.67 -0.15
CA SER A 121 5.55 -14.60 -1.60
C SER A 121 5.11 -13.20 -2.03
N LEU A 122 4.18 -12.58 -1.30
CA LEU A 122 3.69 -11.22 -1.62
C LEU A 122 4.73 -10.15 -1.31
N LEU A 123 5.47 -10.27 -0.21
CA LEU A 123 6.59 -9.37 0.12
C LEU A 123 7.69 -9.43 -0.94
N ARG A 124 8.04 -10.63 -1.44
CA ARG A 124 9.00 -10.78 -2.54
C ARG A 124 8.50 -10.10 -3.82
N GLN A 125 7.22 -10.26 -4.14
CA GLN A 125 6.61 -9.60 -5.30
C GLN A 125 6.67 -8.07 -5.17
N HIS A 126 6.38 -7.54 -3.99
CA HIS A 126 6.53 -6.11 -3.70
C HIS A 126 7.98 -5.63 -3.80
N LEU A 127 8.95 -6.42 -3.30
CA LEU A 127 10.38 -6.12 -3.44
C LEU A 127 10.82 -6.10 -4.91
N TYR A 128 10.33 -7.02 -5.75
CA TYR A 128 10.58 -6.97 -7.20
C TYR A 128 9.96 -5.73 -7.86
N GLY A 129 8.85 -5.24 -7.32
CA GLY A 129 8.25 -3.98 -7.76
C GLY A 129 9.05 -2.75 -7.32
N ALA A 130 9.50 -2.70 -6.07
CA ALA A 130 9.90 -1.46 -5.41
C ALA A 130 11.38 -1.38 -5.00
N ALA A 131 12.12 -2.48 -5.10
CA ALA A 131 13.54 -2.56 -4.77
C ALA A 131 14.40 -3.10 -5.91
N SER A 132 13.88 -3.08 -7.13
CA SER A 132 14.65 -3.37 -8.34
C SER A 132 15.70 -2.29 -8.62
N LYS A 133 16.80 -2.73 -9.24
CA LYS A 133 18.02 -1.93 -9.38
C LYS A 133 17.92 -0.89 -10.50
N ASP A 134 17.07 -1.13 -11.46
CA ASP A 134 16.83 -0.29 -12.63
C ASP A 134 15.91 0.90 -12.31
N CYS A 135 14.79 0.68 -11.61
CA CYS A 135 13.88 1.73 -11.17
C CYS A 135 12.87 1.25 -10.09
N ASP A 136 11.93 2.11 -9.69
CA ASP A 136 10.76 1.71 -8.91
C ASP A 136 9.60 1.47 -9.87
N HIS A 137 9.05 0.27 -9.88
CA HIS A 137 7.96 -0.10 -10.76
C HIS A 137 6.59 0.10 -10.10
N TRP A 138 6.53 0.38 -8.78
CA TRP A 138 5.31 0.25 -7.97
C TRP A 138 4.89 1.51 -7.19
N HIS A 139 5.76 2.49 -6.94
CA HIS A 139 5.40 3.66 -6.12
C HIS A 139 5.45 4.99 -6.88
N ASP A 140 6.53 5.25 -7.61
CA ASP A 140 6.93 6.60 -7.98
C ASP A 140 6.31 7.12 -9.30
N ASP A 141 5.10 6.67 -9.67
CA ASP A 141 4.35 7.06 -10.89
C ASP A 141 2.90 6.50 -10.90
N ALA A 142 2.18 6.62 -12.03
CA ALA A 142 0.76 6.29 -12.26
C ALA A 142 0.33 4.86 -11.85
N GLY A 143 1.27 3.92 -11.80
CA GLY A 143 1.01 2.52 -11.47
C GLY A 143 0.69 2.26 -9.99
N ILE A 144 0.98 3.21 -9.09
CA ILE A 144 0.93 2.99 -7.64
C ILE A 144 -0.38 2.39 -7.13
N LEU A 145 -1.50 2.99 -7.52
CA LEU A 145 -2.83 2.55 -7.08
C LEU A 145 -3.11 1.12 -7.53
N ASN A 146 -2.86 0.83 -8.81
CA ASN A 146 -3.13 -0.48 -9.38
C ASN A 146 -2.30 -1.60 -8.72
N HIS A 147 -1.01 -1.35 -8.47
CA HIS A 147 -0.14 -2.34 -7.80
C HIS A 147 -0.61 -2.64 -6.38
N HIS A 148 -0.97 -1.61 -5.61
CA HIS A 148 -1.39 -1.77 -4.23
C HIS A 148 -2.80 -2.38 -4.08
N ILE A 149 -3.71 -2.08 -5.01
CA ILE A 149 -5.01 -2.74 -5.09
C ILE A 149 -4.83 -4.22 -5.44
N GLY A 150 -4.00 -4.53 -6.45
CA GLY A 150 -3.77 -5.90 -6.90
C GLY A 150 -3.12 -6.80 -5.85
N ILE A 151 -2.05 -6.34 -5.19
CA ILE A 151 -1.39 -7.13 -4.14
C ILE A 151 -2.29 -7.30 -2.90
N THR A 152 -3.06 -6.27 -2.52
CA THR A 152 -4.02 -6.37 -1.39
C THR A 152 -5.13 -7.36 -1.71
N TRP A 153 -5.57 -7.44 -2.97
CA TRP A 153 -6.54 -8.43 -3.40
C TRP A 153 -5.95 -9.86 -3.35
N GLN A 154 -4.69 -10.08 -3.77
CA GLN A 154 -4.03 -11.39 -3.58
C GLN A 154 -3.91 -11.79 -2.11
N MET A 155 -3.59 -10.83 -1.23
CA MET A 155 -3.59 -11.04 0.22
C MET A 155 -4.99 -11.39 0.73
N GLU A 156 -6.03 -10.65 0.35
CA GLU A 156 -7.42 -10.90 0.75
C GLU A 156 -7.88 -12.31 0.36
N LYS A 157 -7.50 -12.78 -0.83
CA LYS A 157 -7.79 -14.17 -1.24
C LYS A 157 -7.18 -15.16 -0.27
N SER A 158 -5.90 -15.00 0.07
CA SER A 158 -5.20 -15.89 1.00
C SER A 158 -5.78 -15.81 2.41
N LEU A 159 -6.13 -14.61 2.87
CA LEU A 159 -6.78 -14.37 4.15
C LEU A 159 -8.14 -15.09 4.24
N ARG A 160 -8.92 -15.07 3.15
CA ARG A 160 -10.23 -15.72 3.09
C ARG A 160 -10.18 -17.23 2.91
N MET A 161 -9.07 -17.75 2.39
CA MET A 161 -8.79 -19.19 2.42
C MET A 161 -8.47 -19.68 3.84
N ILE A 162 -7.89 -18.82 4.69
CA ILE A 162 -7.71 -19.10 6.12
C ILE A 162 -9.05 -19.02 6.86
N ASN A 163 -9.80 -17.94 6.67
CA ASN A 163 -11.15 -17.78 7.23
C ASN A 163 -12.08 -17.01 6.27
N PRO A 164 -13.14 -17.62 5.73
CA PRO A 164 -14.00 -16.98 4.74
C PRO A 164 -14.89 -15.85 5.28
N GLU A 165 -15.00 -15.70 6.61
CA GLU A 165 -15.80 -14.67 7.29
C GLU A 165 -15.12 -13.29 7.34
N THR A 166 -13.85 -13.18 6.95
CA THR A 166 -13.10 -11.91 6.96
C THR A 166 -12.85 -11.34 5.57
N ALA A 167 -12.21 -10.17 5.51
CA ALA A 167 -11.88 -9.41 4.31
C ALA A 167 -10.63 -8.54 4.55
N ALA A 168 -10.13 -7.87 3.49
CA ALA A 168 -9.12 -6.82 3.62
C ALA A 168 -9.75 -5.53 4.13
N HIS A 169 -10.15 -5.53 5.41
CA HIS A 169 -10.66 -4.35 6.12
C HIS A 169 -9.67 -3.18 6.07
N TYR A 170 -10.16 -1.95 6.21
CA TYR A 170 -9.37 -0.72 6.02
C TYR A 170 -9.24 0.11 7.29
N TRP A 171 -8.21 0.95 7.33
CA TRP A 171 -7.95 1.89 8.42
C TRP A 171 -8.17 3.32 7.94
N ASP A 172 -9.22 3.98 8.44
CA ASP A 172 -9.44 5.41 8.17
C ASP A 172 -8.58 6.27 9.10
N TYR A 173 -7.30 6.46 8.76
CA TYR A 173 -6.36 7.27 9.55
C TYR A 173 -6.72 8.76 9.64
N THR A 174 -7.73 9.22 8.90
CA THR A 174 -8.23 10.60 9.02
C THR A 174 -8.99 10.83 10.34
N ILE A 175 -9.48 9.76 10.97
CA ILE A 175 -10.19 9.82 12.26
C ILE A 175 -9.27 10.31 13.37
N GLU A 176 -8.03 9.83 13.42
CA GLU A 176 -7.03 10.26 14.40
C GLU A 176 -6.85 11.78 14.41
N SER A 177 -6.70 12.36 13.22
CA SER A 177 -6.54 13.80 13.06
C SER A 177 -7.81 14.57 13.38
N PHE A 178 -8.98 14.03 13.04
CA PHE A 178 -10.27 14.64 13.35
C PHE A 178 -10.56 14.67 14.86
N ASP A 179 -10.26 13.58 15.57
CA ASP A 179 -10.44 13.45 17.01
C ASP A 179 -9.37 14.22 17.82
N GLY A 180 -8.34 14.74 17.15
CA GLY A 180 -7.22 15.44 17.79
C GLY A 180 -6.32 14.51 18.61
N VAL A 181 -6.32 13.22 18.30
CA VAL A 181 -5.45 12.22 18.92
C VAL A 181 -4.06 12.37 18.32
N ALA A 182 -3.03 12.37 19.16
CA ALA A 182 -1.66 12.30 18.66
C ALA A 182 -1.52 11.00 17.86
N TRP A 183 -1.06 11.10 16.62
CA TRP A 183 -1.12 9.98 15.68
C TRP A 183 -0.45 8.70 16.21
N TYR A 184 0.65 8.83 16.97
CA TYR A 184 1.38 7.70 17.59
C TYR A 184 0.68 7.10 18.82
N ASP A 185 -0.37 7.76 19.34
CA ASP A 185 -1.22 7.30 20.43
C ASP A 185 -2.55 6.69 19.92
N SER A 186 -2.70 6.47 18.60
CA SER A 186 -3.86 5.77 18.05
C SER A 186 -4.04 4.38 18.66
N VAL A 187 -5.29 3.99 18.91
CA VAL A 187 -5.69 2.64 19.34
C VAL A 187 -5.18 1.54 18.42
N ILE A 188 -4.92 1.86 17.15
CA ILE A 188 -4.33 0.94 16.16
C ILE A 188 -2.98 0.41 16.66
N PHE A 189 -2.26 1.17 17.49
CA PHE A 189 -0.97 0.81 18.05
C PHE A 189 -1.04 0.13 19.44
N ASP A 190 -2.23 -0.19 19.93
CA ASP A 190 -2.37 -0.99 21.16
C ASP A 190 -1.92 -2.45 20.95
N ASP A 191 -1.52 -3.12 22.04
CA ASP A 191 -1.02 -4.50 22.02
C ASP A 191 -2.05 -5.52 21.50
N ASN A 192 -3.35 -5.25 21.66
CA ASN A 192 -4.45 -6.06 21.13
C ASN A 192 -4.86 -5.66 19.69
N TRP A 193 -4.14 -4.73 19.07
CA TRP A 193 -4.26 -4.33 17.67
C TRP A 193 -2.96 -4.65 16.93
N TYR A 194 -2.26 -3.64 16.39
CA TYR A 194 -1.05 -3.83 15.59
C TYR A 194 0.25 -3.65 16.37
N GLY A 195 0.16 -3.44 17.69
CA GLY A 195 1.31 -3.22 18.56
C GLY A 195 1.92 -1.82 18.43
N ARG A 196 2.78 -1.47 19.38
CA ARG A 196 3.29 -0.11 19.57
C ARG A 196 3.92 0.47 18.31
N ASN A 197 3.64 1.74 18.03
CA ASN A 197 4.23 2.47 16.91
C ASN A 197 5.75 2.67 17.05
N SER A 198 6.26 2.89 18.26
CA SER A 198 7.69 3.11 18.52
C SER A 198 8.12 2.29 19.74
N PRO A 199 8.60 1.05 19.55
CA PRO A 199 9.14 0.23 20.63
C PRO A 199 10.34 0.89 21.30
N SER A 200 10.49 0.69 22.61
CA SER A 200 11.52 1.34 23.43
C SER A 200 12.85 0.58 23.49
N ASN A 201 12.89 -0.65 22.95
CA ASN A 201 14.13 -1.41 22.86
C ASN A 201 15.06 -0.81 21.80
N HIS A 202 16.36 -1.08 21.96
CA HIS A 202 17.42 -0.52 21.12
C HIS A 202 17.24 -0.81 19.62
N ASP A 203 16.69 -1.97 19.29
CA ASP A 203 16.57 -2.43 17.90
C ASP A 203 15.24 -2.02 17.27
N HIS A 204 14.40 -1.27 18.00
CA HIS A 204 13.08 -0.82 17.56
C HIS A 204 12.12 -1.96 17.16
N VAL A 205 12.37 -3.16 17.68
CA VAL A 205 11.57 -4.37 17.40
C VAL A 205 10.25 -4.31 18.13
N ILE A 206 9.14 -4.67 17.48
CA ILE A 206 7.87 -4.83 18.21
C ILE A 206 8.03 -6.00 19.20
N ASP A 207 7.94 -5.72 20.51
CA ASP A 207 8.25 -6.66 21.59
C ASP A 207 7.05 -7.00 22.50
N THR A 208 5.85 -6.47 22.18
CA THR A 208 4.60 -6.71 22.90
C THR A 208 3.43 -6.95 21.95
N GLY A 209 2.32 -7.48 22.47
CA GLY A 209 1.11 -7.76 21.69
C GLY A 209 1.21 -8.97 20.76
N MET A 210 0.21 -9.13 19.90
CA MET A 210 0.11 -10.25 18.95
C MET A 210 1.25 -10.27 17.92
N TRP A 211 1.83 -9.11 17.62
CA TRP A 211 2.86 -8.95 16.59
C TRP A 211 4.28 -8.91 17.15
N ALA A 212 4.43 -9.19 18.45
CA ALA A 212 5.73 -9.26 19.10
C ALA A 212 6.65 -10.25 18.37
N TYR A 213 7.86 -9.79 18.03
CA TYR A 213 8.87 -10.58 17.32
C TYR A 213 8.36 -11.21 16.02
N THR A 214 7.49 -10.49 15.28
CA THR A 214 7.11 -10.87 13.91
C THR A 214 8.37 -11.05 13.07
N ARG A 215 8.60 -12.27 12.57
CA ARG A 215 9.85 -12.64 11.90
C ARG A 215 9.93 -12.07 10.49
N VAL A 216 11.11 -11.58 10.14
CA VAL A 216 11.52 -11.38 8.75
C VAL A 216 12.12 -12.69 8.24
N MET A 217 11.82 -13.08 7.00
CA MET A 217 12.36 -14.32 6.43
C MET A 217 13.89 -14.25 6.37
N GLU A 218 14.55 -15.16 7.09
CA GLU A 218 16.00 -15.35 7.08
C GLU A 218 16.44 -16.29 5.95
N LYS A 219 17.72 -16.21 5.55
CA LYS A 219 18.31 -17.02 4.46
C LYS A 219 17.51 -16.90 3.15
N ALA A 220 16.93 -15.73 2.92
CA ALA A 220 16.04 -15.45 1.80
C ALA A 220 16.73 -15.48 0.43
N TRP A 221 18.06 -15.57 0.35
CA TRP A 221 18.85 -15.68 -0.88
C TRP A 221 18.42 -16.84 -1.80
N LEU A 222 17.95 -17.94 -1.18
CA LEU A 222 17.47 -19.12 -1.92
C LEU A 222 16.05 -18.93 -2.46
N PHE A 223 15.37 -17.89 -1.98
CA PHE A 223 13.97 -17.58 -2.27
C PHE A 223 13.79 -16.34 -3.15
N SER A 224 14.66 -15.33 -2.99
CA SER A 224 14.65 -14.07 -3.73
C SER A 224 16.07 -13.61 -4.05
N ASN A 225 16.25 -12.97 -5.20
CA ASN A 225 17.46 -12.23 -5.54
C ASN A 225 17.48 -10.79 -4.97
N ILE A 226 16.40 -10.36 -4.32
CA ILE A 226 16.34 -9.07 -3.60
C ILE A 226 16.26 -9.36 -2.11
N THR A 227 17.38 -9.16 -1.45
CA THR A 227 17.56 -9.30 -0.01
C THR A 227 18.49 -8.22 0.49
N ASN A 228 18.50 -7.99 1.79
CA ASN A 228 19.60 -7.24 2.39
C ASN A 228 20.87 -8.13 2.50
N PRO A 229 22.03 -7.56 2.86
CA PRO A 229 23.29 -8.29 2.96
C PRO A 229 23.34 -9.41 4.02
N TYR A 230 22.40 -9.44 4.95
CA TYR A 230 22.31 -10.52 5.96
C TYR A 230 21.38 -11.65 5.53
N GLY A 231 20.73 -11.51 4.36
CA GLY A 231 19.84 -12.53 3.82
C GLY A 231 18.45 -12.47 4.38
N LEU A 232 18.06 -11.29 4.87
CA LEU A 232 16.69 -11.00 5.23
C LEU A 232 15.93 -10.58 3.98
N LEU A 233 14.69 -11.02 3.84
CA LEU A 233 13.78 -10.60 2.77
C LEU A 233 13.37 -9.14 2.99
N ARG A 234 14.27 -8.23 2.63
CA ARG A 234 14.25 -6.79 2.94
C ARG A 234 14.95 -6.03 1.80
N SER A 235 14.69 -4.73 1.68
CA SER A 235 15.37 -3.87 0.70
C SER A 235 16.90 -3.98 0.80
N PRO A 236 17.64 -3.99 -0.33
CA PRO A 236 19.10 -4.16 -0.32
C PRO A 236 19.86 -3.11 0.51
N TRP A 237 19.44 -1.85 0.44
CA TRP A 237 20.08 -0.74 1.17
C TRP A 237 19.78 -0.74 2.67
N ASN A 238 18.78 -1.51 3.14
CA ASN A 238 18.50 -1.64 4.57
C ASN A 238 19.41 -2.71 5.18
N THR A 239 20.62 -2.28 5.51
CA THR A 239 21.70 -3.14 6.06
C THR A 239 21.52 -3.49 7.55
N ASN A 240 20.31 -3.39 8.09
CA ASN A 240 20.03 -3.80 9.46
C ASN A 240 20.02 -5.35 9.57
N PRO A 241 20.78 -5.97 10.52
CA PRO A 241 20.78 -7.43 10.70
C PRO A 241 19.59 -7.98 11.51
N THR A 242 18.76 -7.13 12.10
CA THR A 242 17.65 -7.54 12.97
C THR A 242 16.61 -8.38 12.21
N PRO A 243 16.34 -9.64 12.61
CA PRO A 243 15.46 -10.57 11.88
C PRO A 243 13.98 -10.45 12.28
N PHE A 244 13.58 -9.28 12.79
CA PHE A 244 12.23 -8.99 13.27
C PHE A 244 11.73 -7.67 12.71
N LEU A 245 10.41 -7.52 12.64
CA LEU A 245 9.72 -6.28 12.28
C LEU A 245 10.10 -5.15 13.25
N MET A 246 10.47 -3.99 12.68
CA MET A 246 10.88 -2.80 13.41
C MET A 246 9.99 -1.60 13.04
N ARG A 247 9.78 -0.72 14.01
CA ARG A 247 9.09 0.56 13.80
C ARG A 247 9.71 1.66 14.63
N HIS A 248 9.70 2.88 14.11
CA HIS A 248 10.11 4.04 14.90
C HIS A 248 9.28 5.25 14.53
N ASN A 249 8.82 6.01 15.52
CA ASN A 249 8.07 7.24 15.29
C ASN A 249 8.96 8.42 14.85
N LYS A 250 10.25 8.22 14.63
CA LYS A 250 11.17 9.27 14.19
C LYS A 250 11.90 8.87 12.93
N THR A 251 12.08 9.85 12.06
CA THR A 251 12.93 9.80 10.88
C THR A 251 14.14 10.68 11.16
N LEU A 252 15.29 10.05 11.36
CA LEU A 252 16.57 10.71 11.65
C LEU A 252 16.47 11.72 12.81
N GLY A 253 15.81 11.31 13.90
CA GLY A 253 15.61 12.13 15.10
C GLY A 253 14.40 13.07 15.03
N VAL A 254 13.82 13.29 13.85
CA VAL A 254 12.63 14.13 13.66
C VAL A 254 11.36 13.30 13.88
N LEU A 255 10.53 13.70 14.83
CA LEU A 255 9.24 13.05 15.11
C LEU A 255 8.33 13.11 13.89
N GLY A 256 7.89 11.94 13.42
CA GLY A 256 6.96 11.79 12.30
C GLY A 256 7.41 12.52 11.05
N ASP A 257 8.72 12.67 10.80
CA ASP A 257 9.24 13.45 9.67
C ASP A 257 8.65 14.89 9.60
N ALA A 258 8.46 15.48 10.79
CA ALA A 258 7.84 16.78 11.03
C ALA A 258 6.35 16.89 10.65
N TYR A 259 5.69 15.79 10.29
CA TYR A 259 4.23 15.71 10.27
C TYR A 259 3.67 15.73 11.70
N SER A 260 2.82 16.71 11.98
CA SER A 260 2.17 16.86 13.29
C SER A 260 0.95 15.96 13.46
N ALA A 261 0.35 15.49 12.37
CA ALA A 261 -0.82 14.63 12.34
C ALA A 261 -0.80 13.74 11.08
N PHE A 262 -1.58 12.65 11.09
CA PHE A 262 -1.85 11.90 9.87
C PHE A 262 -2.65 12.76 8.87
N PRO A 263 -2.70 12.37 7.57
CA PRO A 263 -3.52 13.09 6.60
C PRO A 263 -4.96 13.23 7.10
N GLN A 264 -5.49 14.44 6.99
CA GLN A 264 -6.81 14.82 7.48
C GLN A 264 -7.84 14.62 6.37
N CYS A 265 -9.12 14.52 6.73
CA CYS A 265 -10.16 14.51 5.71
C CYS A 265 -10.13 15.76 4.80
N SER A 266 -9.70 16.92 5.31
CA SER A 266 -9.56 18.12 4.49
C SER A 266 -8.55 17.96 3.34
N ASP A 267 -7.48 17.16 3.53
CA ASP A 267 -6.49 16.89 2.47
C ASP A 267 -7.12 16.11 1.31
N PHE A 268 -8.01 15.15 1.62
CA PHE A 268 -8.78 14.43 0.60
C PHE A 268 -9.88 15.29 -0.01
N ALA A 269 -10.59 16.07 0.81
CA ALA A 269 -11.72 16.90 0.39
C ALA A 269 -11.30 18.09 -0.50
N GLU A 270 -10.05 18.57 -0.38
CA GLU A 270 -9.51 19.64 -1.22
C GLU A 270 -9.62 19.31 -2.72
N LEU A 271 -9.27 18.09 -3.10
CA LEU A 271 -9.33 17.60 -4.49
C LEU A 271 -10.77 17.44 -5.00
N LEU A 272 -11.74 17.27 -4.10
CA LEU A 272 -13.16 17.30 -4.46
C LEU A 272 -13.69 18.73 -4.65
N SER A 273 -13.18 19.69 -3.86
CA SER A 273 -13.68 21.07 -3.83
C SER A 273 -13.45 21.84 -5.13
N VAL A 274 -12.44 21.45 -5.92
CA VAL A 274 -12.16 22.01 -7.25
C VAL A 274 -13.17 21.56 -8.32
N GLY A 275 -14.01 20.57 -8.02
CA GLY A 275 -15.09 20.07 -8.88
C GLY A 275 -14.62 19.28 -10.11
N ASN A 276 -13.31 19.15 -10.31
CA ASN A 276 -12.69 18.30 -11.31
C ASN A 276 -11.27 17.91 -10.91
N SER A 277 -10.86 16.68 -11.21
CA SER A 277 -9.47 16.19 -11.07
C SER A 277 -9.15 15.17 -12.15
N SER A 278 -7.86 14.91 -12.36
CA SER A 278 -7.37 13.84 -13.25
C SER A 278 -6.86 12.64 -12.46
N TYR A 279 -6.83 11.46 -13.07
CA TYR A 279 -6.18 10.28 -12.50
C TYR A 279 -4.70 10.56 -12.19
N ALA A 280 -4.05 11.38 -13.03
CA ALA A 280 -2.67 11.82 -12.84
C ALA A 280 -2.45 12.60 -11.54
N GLU A 281 -3.31 13.58 -11.27
CA GLU A 281 -3.27 14.40 -10.06
C GLU A 281 -3.56 13.56 -8.81
N ILE A 282 -4.61 12.72 -8.87
CA ILE A 282 -4.98 11.85 -7.75
C ILE A 282 -3.85 10.85 -7.45
N SER A 283 -3.27 10.22 -8.46
CA SER A 283 -2.18 9.24 -8.26
C SER A 283 -0.94 9.88 -7.63
N GLN A 284 -0.58 11.10 -8.06
CA GLN A 284 0.50 11.87 -7.46
C GLN A 284 0.24 12.16 -5.97
N LYS A 285 -0.97 12.63 -5.64
CA LYS A 285 -1.37 12.96 -4.26
C LYS A 285 -1.41 11.73 -3.36
N VAL A 286 -1.82 10.59 -3.91
CA VAL A 286 -1.80 9.28 -3.25
C VAL A 286 -0.38 8.80 -2.99
N ASN A 287 0.54 8.94 -3.93
CA ASN A 287 1.94 8.55 -3.71
C ASN A 287 2.57 9.33 -2.54
N GLY A 288 2.29 10.63 -2.46
CA GLY A 288 2.80 11.50 -1.40
C GLY A 288 1.80 11.78 -0.27
N GLN A 289 1.24 12.99 -0.28
CA GLN A 289 0.53 13.64 0.83
C GLN A 289 -0.55 12.78 1.48
N LEU A 290 -1.36 12.08 0.70
CA LEU A 290 -2.57 11.42 1.21
C LEU A 290 -2.28 10.10 1.93
N HIS A 291 -1.09 9.52 1.76
CA HIS A 291 -0.81 8.15 2.20
C HIS A 291 0.67 7.91 2.52
N GLY A 292 1.60 8.37 1.68
CA GLY A 292 3.03 8.15 1.83
C GLY A 292 3.61 8.66 3.16
N SER A 293 3.07 9.75 3.71
CA SER A 293 3.46 10.26 5.03
C SER A 293 3.22 9.23 6.16
N VAL A 294 2.16 8.42 6.08
CA VAL A 294 1.85 7.40 7.09
C VAL A 294 2.92 6.30 7.12
N HIS A 295 3.44 5.90 5.95
CA HIS A 295 4.58 4.97 5.85
C HIS A 295 5.81 5.49 6.60
N ILE A 296 6.14 6.76 6.39
CA ILE A 296 7.29 7.43 7.02
C ILE A 296 7.09 7.50 8.53
N MET A 297 5.92 7.98 8.97
CA MET A 297 5.59 8.18 10.38
C MET A 297 5.57 6.87 11.18
N VAL A 298 5.20 5.74 10.56
CA VAL A 298 5.17 4.42 11.21
C VAL A 298 6.52 3.70 11.13
N GLY A 299 7.17 3.74 9.98
CA GLY A 299 8.42 3.02 9.76
C GLY A 299 9.61 3.68 10.45
N GLY A 300 9.74 4.99 10.29
CA GLY A 300 10.87 5.76 10.78
C GLY A 300 12.21 5.33 10.20
N HIS A 301 13.27 5.97 10.69
CA HIS A 301 14.62 5.84 10.17
C HIS A 301 15.64 6.28 11.23
N TRP A 302 16.69 5.50 11.46
CA TRP A 302 17.70 5.79 12.47
C TRP A 302 19.09 5.30 12.04
N GLY A 303 20.10 5.52 12.89
CA GLY A 303 21.43 4.93 12.72
C GLY A 303 22.39 5.70 11.79
N LEU A 304 22.22 7.02 11.67
CA LEU A 304 23.23 7.88 11.03
C LEU A 304 24.55 7.83 11.78
N SER A 305 25.62 8.29 11.14
CA SER A 305 26.89 8.51 11.81
C SER A 305 26.79 9.61 12.88
N SER A 306 27.59 9.48 13.95
CA SER A 306 27.60 10.44 15.07
C SER A 306 28.01 11.86 14.65
N LYS A 307 28.54 12.03 13.43
CA LYS A 307 28.84 13.34 12.85
C LYS A 307 27.57 14.16 12.61
N TRP A 308 26.43 13.50 12.43
CA TRP A 308 25.13 14.12 12.19
C TRP A 308 24.27 14.33 13.45
N ASP A 309 24.73 13.88 14.63
CA ASP A 309 23.94 13.91 15.87
C ASP A 309 23.34 15.30 16.17
N GLU A 310 24.09 16.37 15.96
CA GLU A 310 23.59 17.74 16.17
C GLU A 310 22.75 18.24 14.98
N ALA A 311 23.17 17.97 13.75
CA ALA A 311 22.49 18.42 12.53
C ALA A 311 21.09 17.79 12.36
N THR A 312 20.87 16.58 12.88
CA THR A 312 19.56 15.91 12.86
C THR A 312 18.43 16.75 13.44
N LYS A 313 18.74 17.62 14.42
CA LYS A 313 17.78 18.51 15.08
C LYS A 313 17.25 19.61 14.15
N ALA A 314 17.97 19.89 13.05
CA ALA A 314 17.62 20.90 12.06
C ALA A 314 17.03 20.31 10.76
N LEU A 315 16.97 18.97 10.62
CA LEU A 315 16.50 18.33 9.38
C LEU A 315 15.02 18.59 9.07
N GLY A 316 14.15 18.76 10.06
CA GLY A 316 12.73 19.02 9.82
C GLY A 316 12.12 18.04 8.80
N CYS A 317 11.45 18.57 7.77
CA CYS A 317 10.79 17.79 6.71
C CYS A 317 11.72 17.29 5.60
N VAL A 318 13.04 17.42 5.78
CA VAL A 318 14.02 16.89 4.81
C VAL A 318 14.71 15.63 5.29
N ALA A 319 14.27 15.07 6.42
CA ALA A 319 14.80 13.84 6.99
C ALA A 319 14.46 12.60 6.14
N ASP A 320 13.23 12.45 5.65
CA ASP A 320 12.83 11.36 4.76
C ASP A 320 13.67 11.28 3.47
N LYS A 321 14.08 12.44 2.95
CA LYS A 321 14.84 12.57 1.69
C LYS A 321 16.15 11.80 1.72
N PHE A 322 16.77 11.63 2.87
CA PHE A 322 18.02 10.87 3.03
C PHE A 322 17.88 9.43 2.50
N LEU A 323 16.81 8.73 2.88
CA LEU A 323 16.55 7.37 2.38
C LEU A 323 16.26 7.39 0.87
N LEU A 324 15.39 8.30 0.43
CA LEU A 324 14.93 8.36 -0.96
C LEU A 324 16.09 8.66 -1.93
N PHE A 325 16.98 9.56 -1.56
CA PHE A 325 18.17 9.83 -2.36
C PHE A 325 19.22 8.73 -2.29
N SER A 326 19.41 8.09 -1.13
CA SER A 326 20.28 6.91 -1.04
C SER A 326 19.79 5.80 -1.99
N LYS A 327 18.48 5.56 -2.05
CA LYS A 327 17.84 4.64 -3.00
C LYS A 327 18.12 5.04 -4.46
N SER A 328 18.00 6.32 -4.82
CA SER A 328 18.33 6.82 -6.16
C SER A 328 19.81 6.62 -6.52
N LEU A 329 20.73 6.98 -5.62
CA LEU A 329 22.17 6.80 -5.81
C LEU A 329 22.56 5.31 -5.96
N TRP A 330 21.87 4.41 -5.26
CA TRP A 330 22.04 2.97 -5.41
C TRP A 330 21.62 2.46 -6.80
N ARG A 331 20.46 2.88 -7.30
CA ARG A 331 19.97 2.52 -8.65
C ARG A 331 20.89 3.03 -9.75
N GLN A 332 21.44 4.22 -9.57
CA GLN A 332 22.41 4.83 -10.51
C GLN A 332 23.82 4.24 -10.39
N GLY A 333 24.07 3.41 -9.39
CA GLY A 333 25.34 2.73 -9.23
C GLY A 333 26.42 3.56 -8.53
N TYR A 334 26.09 4.65 -7.83
CA TYR A 334 27.08 5.30 -6.95
C TYR A 334 27.26 4.54 -5.63
N ILE A 335 26.18 3.93 -5.12
CA ILE A 335 26.23 3.12 -3.90
C ILE A 335 26.42 1.64 -4.24
N ARG A 336 27.30 0.96 -3.50
CA ARG A 336 27.44 -0.50 -3.49
C ARG A 336 27.03 -1.03 -2.13
N VAL A 337 26.19 -2.06 -2.18
CA VAL A 337 25.74 -2.82 -1.02
C VAL A 337 26.52 -4.14 -1.01
N PRO A 338 27.06 -4.61 0.14
CA PRO A 338 27.71 -5.90 0.22
C PRO A 338 26.79 -7.02 -0.26
N ALA A 339 27.30 -7.94 -1.07
CA ALA A 339 26.49 -9.04 -1.61
C ALA A 339 26.09 -10.05 -0.51
N LEU A 340 26.95 -10.25 0.49
CA LEU A 340 26.75 -11.19 1.57
C LEU A 340 27.54 -10.74 2.80
N CYS A 341 26.90 -10.83 3.96
CA CYS A 341 27.48 -10.73 5.28
C CYS A 341 27.05 -11.95 6.09
N SER A 342 27.95 -12.45 6.95
CA SER A 342 27.58 -13.49 7.91
C SER A 342 26.71 -12.89 9.01
N SER A 343 25.93 -13.73 9.70
CA SER A 343 25.04 -13.28 10.78
C SER A 343 25.77 -12.66 11.97
N ASP A 344 27.08 -12.89 12.09
CA ASP A 344 27.96 -12.35 13.13
C ASP A 344 28.86 -11.19 12.63
N THR A 345 28.75 -10.80 11.35
CA THR A 345 29.43 -9.60 10.84
C THR A 345 28.84 -8.37 11.56
N PRO A 346 29.66 -7.49 12.16
CA PRO A 346 29.16 -6.29 12.79
C PRO A 346 28.45 -5.36 11.79
N ALA A 347 27.40 -4.67 12.24
CA ALA A 347 26.59 -3.82 11.37
C ALA A 347 27.40 -2.66 10.76
N GLU A 348 28.44 -2.17 11.43
CA GLU A 348 29.42 -1.20 10.92
C GLU A 348 30.33 -1.72 9.81
N GLU A 349 30.57 -3.02 9.73
CA GLU A 349 31.41 -3.65 8.70
C GLU A 349 30.59 -4.07 7.46
N CYS A 350 29.27 -4.24 7.64
CA CYS A 350 28.34 -4.63 6.59
C CYS A 350 27.40 -3.48 6.22
N ARG A 351 27.96 -2.40 5.66
CA ARG A 351 27.18 -1.25 5.21
C ARG A 351 27.36 -0.99 3.73
N SER A 352 26.38 -0.27 3.18
CA SER A 352 26.55 0.32 1.87
C SER A 352 27.68 1.35 1.87
N THR A 353 28.36 1.50 0.74
CA THR A 353 29.47 2.46 0.56
C THR A 353 29.38 3.10 -0.81
N CYS A 354 30.07 4.21 -1.02
CA CYS A 354 30.38 4.71 -2.36
C CYS A 354 31.87 4.47 -2.64
N PRO A 355 32.23 3.37 -3.33
CA PRO A 355 33.62 3.01 -3.54
C PRO A 355 34.42 4.08 -4.31
N ASP A 356 35.65 4.33 -3.87
CA ASP A 356 36.59 5.25 -4.56
C ASP A 356 36.76 4.90 -6.04
N ALA A 357 36.75 3.61 -6.39
CA ALA A 357 36.87 3.18 -7.79
C ALA A 357 35.73 3.71 -8.70
N ILE A 358 34.55 3.97 -8.15
CA ILE A 358 33.41 4.58 -8.85
C ILE A 358 33.51 6.11 -8.79
N LEU A 359 33.98 6.65 -7.66
CA LEU A 359 34.01 8.10 -7.41
C LEU A 359 35.28 8.81 -7.89
N ALA A 360 36.37 8.11 -8.22
CA ALA A 360 37.75 8.66 -8.26
C ALA A 360 37.97 9.94 -9.07
N ASN A 361 37.07 10.28 -10.01
CA ASN A 361 37.16 11.49 -10.84
C ASN A 361 35.98 12.45 -10.64
N LEU A 362 35.16 12.26 -9.61
CA LEU A 362 33.98 13.05 -9.30
C LEU A 362 34.09 13.60 -7.88
N THR A 363 33.87 14.89 -7.74
CA THR A 363 33.58 15.54 -6.47
C THR A 363 32.19 15.13 -5.98
N ALA A 364 31.92 15.27 -4.69
CA ALA A 364 30.60 14.99 -4.13
C ALA A 364 29.50 15.83 -4.80
N SER A 365 29.76 17.10 -5.09
CA SER A 365 28.84 17.96 -5.83
C SER A 365 28.55 17.45 -7.24
N GLU A 366 29.55 16.90 -7.94
CA GLU A 366 29.35 16.31 -9.27
C GLU A 366 28.53 15.02 -9.22
N VAL A 367 28.75 14.17 -8.21
CA VAL A 367 27.94 12.95 -8.00
C VAL A 367 26.48 13.32 -7.79
N LEU A 368 26.21 14.21 -6.84
CA LEU A 368 24.86 14.66 -6.51
C LEU A 368 24.19 15.35 -7.73
N SER A 369 24.88 16.26 -8.40
CA SER A 369 24.34 16.92 -9.59
C SER A 369 24.01 15.91 -10.71
N LYS A 370 24.88 14.92 -10.95
CA LYS A 370 24.64 13.86 -11.94
C LYS A 370 23.49 12.94 -11.54
N SER A 371 23.26 12.76 -10.24
CA SER A 371 22.13 11.99 -9.73
C SER A 371 20.80 12.72 -9.74
N GLN A 372 20.75 13.89 -10.38
CA GLN A 372 19.61 14.82 -10.35
C GLN A 372 19.24 15.24 -8.92
N PHE A 373 20.21 15.22 -8.01
CA PHE A 373 20.09 15.85 -6.72
C PHE A 373 20.42 17.33 -6.88
N ASP A 374 19.47 18.18 -6.54
CA ASP A 374 19.68 19.61 -6.41
C ASP A 374 19.58 20.02 -4.93
N PRO A 375 20.70 20.43 -4.29
CA PRO A 375 20.69 20.86 -2.88
C PRO A 375 19.82 22.10 -2.64
N ASP A 376 19.60 22.93 -3.65
CA ASP A 376 18.71 24.10 -3.57
C ASP A 376 17.23 23.67 -3.69
N PHE A 377 16.95 22.49 -4.26
CA PHE A 377 15.60 21.93 -4.40
C PHE A 377 15.26 20.91 -3.30
N PHE A 378 16.23 20.50 -2.48
CA PHE A 378 16.06 19.59 -1.34
C PHE A 378 15.08 20.12 -0.28
N GLY A 379 14.81 21.43 -0.27
CA GLY A 379 13.79 22.07 0.57
C GLY A 379 12.43 22.27 -0.11
N ALA A 380 12.34 22.42 -1.44
CA ALA A 380 11.25 23.13 -2.12
C ALA A 380 9.83 22.50 -2.13
N HIS A 381 9.59 21.41 -1.39
CA HIS A 381 8.24 20.88 -1.15
C HIS A 381 7.82 21.07 0.30
N ALA A 382 7.68 22.35 0.67
CA ALA A 382 6.96 22.76 1.86
C ALA A 382 5.59 22.08 1.88
N SER A 383 5.41 21.12 2.80
CA SER A 383 4.12 21.07 3.46
C SER A 383 3.95 22.44 4.14
N ALA A 384 2.74 23.01 4.13
CA ALA A 384 2.45 24.34 4.68
C ALA A 384 2.84 24.53 6.16
N ASN A 385 3.35 23.48 6.82
CA ASN A 385 3.63 23.37 8.23
C ASN A 385 5.12 23.27 8.59
N CYS A 386 6.05 23.35 7.62
CA CYS A 386 7.49 23.23 7.87
C CYS A 386 8.25 24.52 7.58
N ASN A 387 8.91 25.09 8.59
CA ASN A 387 9.91 26.13 8.37
C ASN A 387 11.21 25.45 7.91
N GLU A 388 11.52 25.59 6.63
CA GLU A 388 12.71 25.00 6.01
C GLU A 388 13.98 25.76 6.35
N MET A 389 15.02 25.01 6.73
CA MET A 389 16.40 25.40 6.47
C MET A 389 16.82 24.63 5.23
N GLU A 390 17.34 25.32 4.21
CA GLU A 390 17.87 24.64 3.02
C GLU A 390 19.01 23.71 3.44
N MET A 391 19.19 22.55 2.78
CA MET A 391 20.23 21.59 3.17
C MET A 391 21.62 22.25 3.20
N LYS A 392 21.91 23.18 2.28
CA LYS A 392 23.19 23.92 2.29
C LYS A 392 23.38 24.76 3.55
N ASP A 393 22.31 25.31 4.11
CA ASP A 393 22.34 26.11 5.32
C ASP A 393 22.55 25.20 6.54
N ILE A 394 21.89 24.04 6.59
CA ILE A 394 22.14 23.01 7.61
C ILE A 394 23.61 22.59 7.56
N LEU A 395 24.13 22.26 6.37
CA LEU A 395 25.52 21.85 6.23
C LEU A 395 26.47 22.93 6.78
N SER A 396 26.29 24.18 6.35
CA SER A 396 27.09 25.33 6.79
C SER A 396 27.00 25.57 8.31
N GLU A 397 25.80 25.57 8.88
CA GLU A 397 25.56 25.84 10.31
C GLU A 397 26.24 24.80 11.21
N TYR A 398 26.20 23.53 10.82
CA TYR A 398 26.73 22.41 11.61
C TYR A 398 28.16 22.00 11.21
N GLY A 399 28.83 22.80 10.36
CA GLY A 399 30.22 22.55 9.95
C GLY A 399 30.39 21.27 9.11
N LEU A 400 29.35 20.89 8.38
CA LEU A 400 29.33 19.81 7.40
C LEU A 400 29.51 20.39 5.99
N ASP A 401 29.90 19.55 5.05
CA ASP A 401 29.96 19.90 3.63
C ASP A 401 29.26 18.87 2.74
N THR A 402 29.32 19.10 1.42
CA THR A 402 28.70 18.19 0.44
C THR A 402 29.35 16.81 0.42
N ALA A 403 30.64 16.69 0.80
CA ALA A 403 31.29 15.38 0.92
C ALA A 403 30.74 14.62 2.13
N ASP A 404 30.46 15.31 3.23
CA ASP A 404 29.80 14.72 4.40
C ASP A 404 28.36 14.25 4.09
N LEU A 405 27.61 15.04 3.32
CA LEU A 405 26.29 14.64 2.83
C LEU A 405 26.36 13.39 1.97
N LEU A 406 27.24 13.37 0.97
CA LEU A 406 27.40 12.19 0.13
C LEU A 406 27.81 10.98 0.97
N GLN A 407 28.78 11.13 1.87
CA GLN A 407 29.23 10.05 2.74
C GLN A 407 28.07 9.44 3.56
N GLU A 408 27.20 10.28 4.12
CA GLU A 408 26.04 9.79 4.88
C GLU A 408 25.02 9.10 3.97
N LEU A 409 24.72 9.67 2.80
CA LEU A 409 23.85 9.04 1.79
C LEU A 409 24.38 7.67 1.32
N CYS A 410 25.70 7.48 1.31
CA CYS A 410 26.32 6.20 0.96
C CYS A 410 26.08 5.11 2.01
N SER A 411 25.84 5.46 3.27
CA SER A 411 25.63 4.55 4.40
C SER A 411 24.50 5.06 5.29
N ILE A 412 23.27 4.98 4.78
CA ILE A 412 22.14 5.76 5.28
C ILE A 412 21.55 5.29 6.62
N GLY A 413 22.09 4.25 7.25
CA GLY A 413 21.52 3.67 8.47
C GLY A 413 20.37 2.71 8.16
N TYR A 414 19.32 2.74 9.00
CA TYR A 414 18.30 1.70 9.07
C TYR A 414 16.89 2.29 9.00
N PRO A 415 16.20 2.18 7.86
CA PRO A 415 14.77 2.46 7.81
C PRO A 415 13.97 1.30 8.42
N GLY A 416 12.87 1.60 9.10
CA GLY A 416 11.90 0.57 9.48
C GLY A 416 11.15 0.03 8.26
N GLU A 417 10.53 -1.14 8.39
CA GLU A 417 9.91 -1.84 7.27
C GLU A 417 8.88 -0.97 6.53
N MET A 418 7.98 -0.30 7.27
CA MET A 418 6.94 0.56 6.69
C MET A 418 7.49 1.73 5.86
N PHE A 419 8.69 2.23 6.13
CA PHE A 419 9.30 3.31 5.35
C PHE A 419 10.19 2.78 4.19
N SER A 420 10.33 1.46 4.06
CA SER A 420 11.17 0.83 3.04
C SER A 420 10.34 0.08 1.99
N SER A 421 10.98 -0.40 0.93
CA SER A 421 10.32 -1.27 -0.06
C SER A 421 9.91 -2.64 0.49
N ALA A 422 10.19 -2.93 1.77
CA ALA A 422 9.72 -4.10 2.49
C ALA A 422 8.47 -3.83 3.36
N ALA A 423 7.75 -2.74 3.13
CA ALA A 423 6.57 -2.34 3.91
C ALA A 423 5.52 -3.44 4.17
N PRO A 424 5.22 -4.38 3.24
CA PRO A 424 4.31 -5.49 3.54
C PRO A 424 4.72 -6.38 4.71
N GLN A 425 5.97 -6.36 5.15
CA GLN A 425 6.43 -7.04 6.36
C GLN A 425 5.75 -6.52 7.64
N ASP A 426 5.17 -5.32 7.59
CA ASP A 426 4.33 -4.76 8.63
C ASP A 426 2.84 -5.03 8.35
N PRO A 427 2.09 -5.64 9.29
CA PRO A 427 0.65 -5.92 9.10
C PRO A 427 -0.24 -4.68 8.91
N LEU A 428 0.23 -3.48 9.25
CA LEU A 428 -0.48 -2.22 8.95
C LEU A 428 -0.46 -1.84 7.47
N PHE A 429 0.43 -2.42 6.67
CA PHE A 429 0.49 -2.19 5.23
C PHE A 429 -0.87 -2.41 4.57
N TRP A 430 -1.56 -3.50 4.89
CA TRP A 430 -2.81 -3.88 4.21
C TRP A 430 -3.97 -2.91 4.44
N PRO A 431 -4.38 -2.61 5.69
CA PRO A 431 -5.52 -1.73 5.93
C PRO A 431 -5.25 -0.26 5.54
N LEU A 432 -3.98 0.16 5.49
CA LEU A 432 -3.58 1.50 5.10
C LEU A 432 -4.02 1.82 3.66
N HIS A 433 -3.69 0.95 2.70
CA HIS A 433 -3.99 1.17 1.28
C HIS A 433 -5.49 1.13 0.97
N GLY A 434 -6.27 0.41 1.78
CA GLY A 434 -7.72 0.33 1.63
C GLY A 434 -8.41 1.71 1.75
N ASN A 435 -7.88 2.62 2.59
CA ASN A 435 -8.44 3.96 2.72
C ASN A 435 -8.30 4.78 1.44
N THR A 436 -7.15 4.67 0.79
CA THR A 436 -6.84 5.39 -0.44
C THR A 436 -7.59 4.82 -1.64
N GLU A 437 -7.68 3.49 -1.76
CA GLU A 437 -8.52 2.86 -2.78
C GLU A 437 -9.98 3.30 -2.63
N ARG A 438 -10.49 3.27 -1.39
CA ARG A 438 -11.85 3.69 -1.07
C ARG A 438 -12.14 5.12 -1.50
N TYR A 439 -11.17 6.04 -1.34
CA TYR A 439 -11.27 7.40 -1.85
C TYR A 439 -11.39 7.44 -3.38
N VAL A 440 -10.54 6.71 -4.11
CA VAL A 440 -10.60 6.64 -5.59
C VAL A 440 -11.92 6.03 -6.06
N GLN A 441 -12.45 5.02 -5.36
CA GLN A 441 -13.77 4.47 -5.65
C GLN A 441 -14.90 5.50 -5.43
N LEU A 442 -14.82 6.34 -4.39
CA LEU A 442 -15.75 7.47 -4.23
C LEU A 442 -15.70 8.42 -5.42
N LEU A 443 -14.50 8.81 -5.88
CA LEU A 443 -14.34 9.71 -7.04
C LEU A 443 -14.99 9.12 -8.30
N ARG A 444 -14.76 7.83 -8.56
CA ARG A 444 -15.38 7.11 -9.69
C ARG A 444 -16.90 7.08 -9.57
N LEU A 445 -17.44 6.80 -8.38
CA LEU A 445 -18.89 6.81 -8.14
C LEU A 445 -19.51 8.20 -8.40
N LEU A 446 -18.85 9.28 -7.96
CA LEU A 446 -19.34 10.65 -8.20
C LEU A 446 -19.25 11.04 -9.67
N ASN A 447 -18.22 10.56 -10.37
CA ASN A 447 -18.09 10.74 -11.82
C ASN A 447 -19.21 10.04 -12.59
N ASP A 448 -19.51 8.79 -12.26
CA ASP A 448 -20.58 8.02 -12.89
C ASP A 448 -21.97 8.66 -12.67
N ARG A 449 -22.17 9.38 -11.55
CA ARG A 449 -23.39 10.14 -11.26
C ARG A 449 -23.44 11.53 -11.90
N GLY A 450 -22.31 12.03 -12.40
CA GLY A 450 -22.19 13.39 -12.93
C GLY A 450 -22.12 14.49 -11.86
N ASP A 451 -21.83 14.12 -10.60
CA ASP A 451 -21.66 15.05 -9.48
C ASP A 451 -20.25 15.65 -9.44
N PHE A 452 -19.28 14.97 -10.03
CA PHE A 452 -17.87 15.36 -10.09
C PHE A 452 -17.29 14.98 -11.46
N LYS A 453 -16.32 15.74 -11.99
CA LYS A 453 -15.62 15.37 -13.23
C LYS A 453 -14.28 14.71 -12.90
N PHE A 454 -14.19 13.40 -13.07
CA PHE A 454 -12.93 12.68 -12.88
C PHE A 454 -12.39 12.24 -14.25
N ASP A 455 -11.31 12.88 -14.70
CA ASP A 455 -10.63 12.50 -15.94
C ASP A 455 -9.78 11.25 -15.70
N LEU A 456 -10.29 10.10 -16.14
CA LEU A 456 -9.63 8.80 -16.02
C LEU A 456 -8.55 8.55 -17.08
N SER A 457 -8.16 9.56 -17.87
CA SER A 457 -7.03 9.45 -18.78
C SER A 457 -5.77 9.05 -18.02
N TRP A 458 -5.10 7.98 -18.45
CA TRP A 458 -3.91 7.46 -17.79
C TRP A 458 -2.77 8.48 -17.80
N GLY A 459 -2.14 8.67 -16.64
CA GLY A 459 -1.02 9.58 -16.49
C GLY A 459 -0.63 9.76 -15.03
N TYR A 460 0.39 10.57 -14.82
CA TYR A 460 0.90 10.97 -13.50
C TYR A 460 1.39 12.41 -13.57
N ASP A 461 1.01 13.22 -12.59
CA ASP A 461 1.49 14.60 -12.50
C ASP A 461 2.85 14.60 -11.83
N HIS A 462 3.90 14.55 -12.64
CA HIS A 462 5.25 14.55 -12.10
C HIS A 462 5.57 15.86 -11.38
N VAL A 463 5.96 15.73 -10.12
CA VAL A 463 6.53 16.81 -9.32
C VAL A 463 8.01 16.51 -9.16
N VAL A 464 8.84 17.54 -9.21
CA VAL A 464 10.28 17.39 -8.96
C VAL A 464 10.45 16.89 -7.52
N SER A 465 10.63 15.60 -7.31
CA SER A 465 10.73 15.01 -5.97
C SER A 465 11.81 13.96 -5.94
N THR A 466 12.22 13.60 -4.73
CA THR A 466 13.37 12.74 -4.49
C THR A 466 13.04 11.26 -4.68
N SER A 467 11.74 10.94 -4.79
CA SER A 467 11.22 9.62 -5.08
C SER A 467 10.84 9.50 -6.57
N ASP A 468 10.33 10.55 -7.20
CA ASP A 468 10.03 10.63 -8.64
C ASP A 468 11.15 11.33 -9.43
N THR A 469 12.19 10.56 -9.80
CA THR A 469 13.39 11.11 -10.46
C THR A 469 13.36 11.06 -12.00
N HIS A 470 12.36 10.42 -12.61
CA HIS A 470 12.32 10.09 -14.06
C HIS A 470 13.53 9.33 -14.59
N ILE A 471 14.34 8.71 -13.72
CA ILE A 471 15.55 8.01 -14.14
C ILE A 471 15.28 6.51 -14.13
N VAL A 472 15.53 5.88 -15.28
CA VAL A 472 15.62 4.42 -15.41
C VAL A 472 17.05 4.05 -15.77
N CYS A 473 17.63 3.12 -15.03
CA CYS A 473 19.00 2.68 -15.20
C CYS A 473 19.08 1.28 -15.78
N ASP A 474 19.63 1.16 -16.99
CA ASP A 474 19.89 -0.12 -17.63
C ASP A 474 21.19 -0.73 -17.08
N TRP A 475 21.03 -1.80 -16.31
CA TRP A 475 22.12 -2.61 -15.76
C TRP A 475 22.50 -3.79 -16.65
N SER A 476 21.86 -3.96 -17.82
CA SER A 476 22.21 -5.00 -18.76
C SER A 476 23.62 -4.78 -19.31
N GLY A 477 24.43 -5.85 -19.32
CA GLY A 477 25.82 -5.79 -19.80
C GLY A 477 26.79 -5.05 -18.88
N VAL A 478 26.39 -4.66 -17.67
CA VAL A 478 27.30 -4.11 -16.66
C VAL A 478 28.00 -5.26 -15.93
N ASP A 479 29.34 -5.27 -15.97
CA ASP A 479 30.13 -6.30 -15.29
C ASP A 479 29.91 -6.26 -13.76
N THR A 480 29.88 -7.45 -13.16
CA THR A 480 29.65 -7.64 -11.71
C THR A 480 30.91 -7.46 -10.87
N ASP A 481 32.00 -6.96 -11.47
CA ASP A 481 33.30 -6.75 -10.83
C ASP A 481 33.32 -5.64 -9.78
N GLY A 482 32.17 -4.98 -9.58
CA GLY A 482 31.93 -4.00 -8.54
C GLY A 482 32.12 -2.54 -8.98
N THR A 483 32.70 -2.30 -10.17
CA THR A 483 33.01 -0.94 -10.65
C THR A 483 32.17 -0.50 -11.85
N GLY A 484 31.50 -1.44 -12.53
CA GLY A 484 30.59 -1.13 -13.62
C GLY A 484 29.47 -0.15 -13.21
N MET A 485 29.15 0.78 -14.13
CA MET A 485 28.09 1.76 -14.00
C MET A 485 26.99 1.50 -15.05
N PRO A 486 25.71 1.64 -14.69
CA PRO A 486 24.61 1.49 -15.63
C PRO A 486 24.52 2.66 -16.60
N ASN A 487 23.77 2.46 -17.69
CA ASN A 487 23.33 3.58 -18.52
C ASN A 487 21.98 4.08 -18.00
N CYS A 488 21.96 5.26 -17.40
CA CYS A 488 20.74 5.87 -16.88
C CYS A 488 20.18 6.93 -17.84
N THR A 489 18.88 6.90 -18.10
CA THR A 489 18.20 7.82 -19.01
C THR A 489 16.89 8.32 -18.42
N ASN A 490 16.45 9.49 -18.89
CA ASN A 490 15.12 9.99 -18.55
C ASN A 490 14.05 9.14 -19.24
N ALA A 491 13.25 8.41 -18.46
CA ALA A 491 12.23 7.49 -18.94
C ALA A 491 11.17 7.21 -17.86
N VAL A 492 10.05 6.63 -18.27
CA VAL A 492 9.05 6.04 -17.38
C VAL A 492 9.40 4.59 -17.13
N CYS A 493 9.52 4.21 -15.86
CA CYS A 493 9.80 2.84 -15.44
C CYS A 493 8.68 1.89 -15.89
N ASP A 494 9.02 0.66 -16.22
CA ASP A 494 8.00 -0.36 -16.51
C ASP A 494 7.12 -0.60 -15.26
N GLY A 495 5.86 -0.92 -15.45
CA GLY A 495 4.85 -1.00 -14.40
C GLY A 495 4.04 0.28 -14.23
N HIS A 496 4.37 1.35 -14.95
CA HIS A 496 3.73 2.67 -14.82
C HIS A 496 3.05 3.16 -16.10
N LYS A 497 3.37 2.60 -17.26
CA LYS A 497 2.68 2.90 -18.52
C LYS A 497 1.31 2.24 -18.55
N ALA A 498 0.39 2.80 -19.33
CA ALA A 498 -0.98 2.31 -19.44
C ALA A 498 -1.05 0.85 -19.92
N ASP A 499 -0.13 0.46 -20.80
CA ASP A 499 -0.03 -0.85 -21.43
C ASP A 499 0.91 -1.82 -20.69
N ASP A 500 1.56 -1.39 -19.61
CA ASP A 500 2.39 -2.27 -18.79
C ASP A 500 1.53 -3.33 -18.09
N LEU A 501 2.01 -4.57 -18.12
CA LEU A 501 1.34 -5.70 -17.50
C LEU A 501 1.57 -5.72 -15.99
N LEU A 502 0.48 -5.80 -15.24
CA LEU A 502 0.51 -5.98 -13.81
C LEU A 502 0.87 -7.44 -13.47
N PRO A 503 1.71 -7.68 -12.44
CA PRO A 503 2.20 -9.02 -12.11
C PRO A 503 1.17 -9.86 -11.33
N PHE A 504 -0.13 -9.61 -11.52
CA PHE A 504 -1.20 -10.28 -10.79
C PHE A 504 -1.95 -11.23 -11.70
N SER A 505 -2.04 -12.50 -11.27
CA SER A 505 -2.85 -13.52 -11.92
C SER A 505 -3.84 -14.13 -10.93
N GLY A 506 -4.90 -14.75 -11.47
CA GLY A 506 -5.94 -15.39 -10.68
C GLY A 506 -6.69 -14.44 -9.75
N LEU A 507 -6.76 -13.13 -10.01
CA LEU A 507 -7.61 -12.21 -9.24
C LEU A 507 -9.09 -12.50 -9.50
N LEU A 508 -9.44 -12.71 -10.78
CA LEU A 508 -10.76 -13.13 -11.22
C LEU A 508 -10.79 -14.64 -11.53
N PRO A 509 -11.95 -15.32 -11.38
CA PRO A 509 -12.08 -16.75 -11.68
C PRO A 509 -11.61 -17.13 -13.08
N ASP A 510 -12.00 -16.34 -14.09
CA ASP A 510 -11.72 -16.64 -15.50
C ASP A 510 -10.45 -15.96 -16.05
N GLN A 511 -9.64 -15.35 -15.17
CA GLN A 511 -8.41 -14.69 -15.60
C GLN A 511 -7.37 -15.71 -16.12
N GLY A 512 -7.32 -16.90 -15.52
CA GLY A 512 -6.27 -17.89 -15.81
C GLY A 512 -4.88 -17.30 -15.64
N SER A 513 -4.03 -17.48 -16.66
CA SER A 513 -2.67 -16.92 -16.71
C SER A 513 -2.58 -15.54 -17.39
N LYS A 514 -3.70 -14.94 -17.81
CA LYS A 514 -3.69 -13.60 -18.43
C LYS A 514 -3.28 -12.58 -17.36
N LEU A 515 -2.38 -11.67 -17.71
CA LEU A 515 -2.10 -10.48 -16.93
C LEU A 515 -2.89 -9.30 -17.50
N PHE A 516 -3.36 -8.42 -16.63
CA PHE A 516 -4.03 -7.18 -17.04
C PHE A 516 -3.02 -6.08 -17.27
N THR A 517 -3.25 -5.22 -18.25
CA THR A 517 -2.54 -3.94 -18.30
C THR A 517 -3.03 -3.02 -17.17
N ASN A 518 -2.26 -1.98 -16.88
CA ASN A 518 -2.68 -0.89 -15.99
C ASN A 518 -4.05 -0.31 -16.37
N GLU A 519 -4.27 -0.02 -17.66
CA GLU A 519 -5.52 0.53 -18.18
C GLU A 519 -6.70 -0.45 -18.05
N GLU A 520 -6.49 -1.73 -18.37
CA GLU A 520 -7.50 -2.78 -18.15
C GLU A 520 -7.88 -2.87 -16.66
N PHE A 521 -6.88 -2.79 -15.76
CA PHE A 521 -7.09 -2.94 -14.32
C PHE A 521 -7.84 -1.78 -13.68
N VAL A 522 -7.68 -0.55 -14.20
CA VAL A 522 -8.50 0.60 -13.81
C VAL A 522 -9.99 0.32 -14.00
N SER A 523 -10.35 -0.33 -15.10
CA SER A 523 -11.74 -0.70 -15.40
C SER A 523 -12.24 -1.86 -14.52
N ILE A 524 -11.37 -2.83 -14.21
CA ILE A 524 -11.69 -3.98 -13.36
C ILE A 524 -11.92 -3.56 -11.91
N SER A 525 -11.14 -2.60 -11.42
CA SER A 525 -11.22 -2.06 -10.05
C SER A 525 -12.32 -1.01 -9.85
N ALA A 526 -13.16 -0.73 -10.86
CA ALA A 526 -14.24 0.23 -10.72
C ALA A 526 -15.33 -0.29 -9.76
N PRO A 527 -15.90 0.55 -8.88
CA PRO A 527 -16.94 0.10 -7.94
C PRO A 527 -18.24 -0.34 -8.65
N SER A 528 -18.49 0.17 -9.86
CA SER A 528 -19.60 -0.21 -10.73
C SER A 528 -19.35 -1.51 -11.50
N ASN A 529 -18.13 -2.05 -11.49
CA ASN A 529 -17.82 -3.32 -12.11
C ASN A 529 -18.40 -4.48 -11.28
N ILE A 530 -19.20 -5.34 -11.91
CA ILE A 530 -19.83 -6.50 -11.26
C ILE A 530 -18.83 -7.59 -10.89
N ASP A 531 -17.71 -7.68 -11.61
CA ASP A 531 -16.68 -8.69 -11.40
C ASP A 531 -15.75 -8.35 -10.23
N LEU A 532 -15.74 -7.08 -9.78
CA LEU A 532 -15.03 -6.69 -8.56
C LEU A 532 -15.66 -7.40 -7.35
N PRO A 533 -14.98 -8.35 -6.69
CA PRO A 533 -15.61 -9.27 -5.75
C PRO A 533 -15.83 -8.67 -4.37
N TYR A 534 -15.42 -7.41 -4.16
CA TYR A 534 -15.57 -6.69 -2.91
C TYR A 534 -16.16 -5.30 -3.12
N ALA A 535 -16.64 -4.73 -2.03
CA ALA A 535 -17.04 -3.34 -1.89
C ALA A 535 -16.62 -2.83 -0.50
N TYR A 536 -16.53 -1.52 -0.34
CA TYR A 536 -16.40 -0.91 0.97
C TYR A 536 -17.79 -0.76 1.60
N ASP A 537 -17.87 -0.90 2.93
CA ASP A 537 -19.11 -0.75 3.71
C ASP A 537 -19.79 0.60 3.46
N SER A 538 -19.00 1.64 3.20
CA SER A 538 -19.48 2.96 2.82
C SER A 538 -18.43 3.71 2.00
N LEU A 539 -18.83 4.27 0.85
CA LEU A 539 -18.01 5.23 0.10
C LEU A 539 -18.27 6.69 0.51
N GLN A 540 -19.44 6.99 1.09
CA GLN A 540 -19.88 8.37 1.37
C GLN A 540 -19.68 8.81 2.83
N THR A 541 -19.77 7.88 3.77
CA THR A 541 -19.60 8.14 5.21
C THR A 541 -18.12 8.09 5.58
N TRP A 542 -17.51 9.22 5.93
CA TRP A 542 -16.11 9.31 6.33
C TRP A 542 -16.03 9.92 7.72
N ASN A 543 -15.80 9.10 8.74
CA ASN A 543 -15.92 9.53 10.14
C ASN A 543 -14.86 10.55 10.55
N GLY A 544 -13.71 10.60 9.85
CA GLY A 544 -12.71 11.66 10.05
C GLY A 544 -13.06 12.99 9.37
N CYS A 545 -14.27 13.14 8.82
CA CYS A 545 -14.76 14.36 8.18
C CYS A 545 -15.83 15.06 9.01
N GLN A 546 -16.00 16.36 8.79
CA GLN A 546 -17.14 17.09 9.33
C GLN A 546 -18.47 16.44 8.89
N ASN A 547 -19.38 16.23 9.84
CA ASN A 547 -20.66 15.53 9.64
C ASN A 547 -20.53 14.13 9.04
N ALA A 548 -19.39 13.47 9.26
CA ALA A 548 -19.07 12.17 8.70
C ALA A 548 -19.17 12.10 7.17
N SER A 549 -18.92 13.21 6.46
CA SER A 549 -19.08 13.28 5.00
C SER A 549 -17.97 14.10 4.36
N MET A 550 -17.16 13.44 3.53
CA MET A 550 -16.12 14.11 2.74
C MET A 550 -16.71 15.14 1.76
N LEU A 551 -17.92 14.90 1.28
CA LEU A 551 -18.64 15.85 0.42
C LEU A 551 -19.04 17.12 1.17
N THR A 552 -19.47 16.96 2.43
CA THR A 552 -19.76 18.10 3.31
C THR A 552 -18.49 18.87 3.64
N GLN A 553 -17.39 18.17 3.93
CA GLN A 553 -16.07 18.78 4.12
C GLN A 553 -15.62 19.56 2.88
N ALA A 554 -15.86 19.02 1.68
CA ALA A 554 -15.50 19.66 0.41
C ALA A 554 -16.47 20.79 0.01
N GLY A 555 -17.58 21.00 0.74
CA GLY A 555 -18.61 21.96 0.36
C GLY A 555 -19.39 21.57 -0.92
N VAL A 556 -19.33 20.31 -1.33
CA VAL A 556 -19.98 19.79 -2.54
C VAL A 556 -21.43 19.41 -2.23
N GLN A 557 -22.38 19.99 -2.96
CA GLN A 557 -23.78 19.56 -2.93
C GLN A 557 -24.04 18.57 -4.07
N ILE A 558 -24.45 17.35 -3.71
CA ILE A 558 -24.89 16.30 -4.64
C ILE A 558 -26.19 16.75 -5.32
N ARG A 559 -26.37 16.45 -6.61
CA ARG A 559 -27.59 16.81 -7.36
C ARG A 559 -28.76 15.86 -7.12
#